data_AF-A0A0C3F3F6-F1
#
_entry.id   AF-A0A0C3F3F6-F1
#
_cell.length_a   1.000
_cell.length_b   1.000
_cell.length_c   1.000
_cell.angle_alpha   90.00
_cell.angle_beta   90.00
_cell.angle_gamma   90.00
#
_symmetry.space_group_name_H-M   'P 1'
#
loop_
_entity.id
_entity.type
_entity.pdbx_description
1 polymer ?
#
loop_
_entity_poly.entity_id
_entity_poly.type
_entity_poly.pdbx_seq_one_letter_code
_entity_poly.pdbx_strand_id
1 'polypeptide(L)'
;MKQYNLGPNGGILTALNLFTTKFDQVLGLVEKRADTVSHVILDTPGQIEIFTWSASGAIITDAVASSLPTVVAYIIDTPRTTAPATFMSNMLYACSILYKTKLPFILVFNKTDVQPHAFALEWMQDFEAFQAALASHSGTRDAEGEPTYMNSLMNSMSLVLDEFYKHLKAVGVSSMTGDGIKEFFDAVETSRDEYESSYLPELERVRAAREKTLQDAKADSMNRLMKDLAVDRAQNPDAALLDQWEAEEDEDQEGEDIDIVDRSDDQWPGQYIDVTRARRHGAEDINWPRPG
;
A
#
# COMPACT_ATOMS: atom_id res chain seq x y z
N MET A 1 -7.07 11.86 24.36
CA MET A 1 -5.99 12.80 24.74
C MET A 1 -5.75 12.85 26.25
N LYS A 2 -6.74 13.14 27.11
CA LYS A 2 -6.54 13.16 28.58
C LYS A 2 -6.19 11.80 29.22
N GLN A 3 -6.69 10.69 28.67
CA GLN A 3 -6.49 9.34 29.25
C GLN A 3 -5.09 8.74 29.00
N TYR A 4 -4.42 9.13 27.91
CA TYR A 4 -3.11 8.58 27.52
C TYR A 4 -1.98 9.62 27.51
N ASN A 5 -2.27 10.88 27.87
CA ASN A 5 -1.32 11.99 27.88
C ASN A 5 -0.53 12.18 26.57
N LEU A 6 -1.19 11.93 25.44
CA LEU A 6 -0.60 12.02 24.10
C LEU A 6 -0.87 13.39 23.48
N GLY A 7 0.12 13.90 22.73
CA GLY A 7 -0.05 15.04 21.84
C GLY A 7 -1.01 14.73 20.67
N PRO A 8 -1.44 15.74 19.89
CA PRO A 8 -2.46 15.58 18.86
C PRO A 8 -2.10 14.51 17.81
N ASN A 9 -0.85 14.48 17.33
CA ASN A 9 -0.40 13.49 16.33
C ASN A 9 -0.34 12.07 16.93
N GLY A 10 0.14 11.96 18.18
CA GLY A 10 0.16 10.67 18.90
C GLY A 10 -1.25 10.13 19.14
N GLY A 11 -2.21 11.00 19.40
CA GLY A 11 -3.62 10.63 19.54
C GLY A 11 -4.21 10.06 18.25
N ILE A 12 -3.92 10.67 17.10
CA ILE A 12 -4.37 10.18 15.79
C ILE A 12 -3.74 8.81 15.49
N LEU A 13 -2.43 8.66 15.73
CA LEU A 13 -1.73 7.39 15.50
C LEU A 13 -2.28 6.27 16.39
N THR A 14 -2.51 6.53 17.68
CA THR A 14 -3.12 5.53 18.57
C THR A 14 -4.54 5.18 18.13
N ALA A 15 -5.34 6.15 17.69
CA ALA A 15 -6.67 5.88 17.16
C ALA A 15 -6.62 5.01 15.91
N LEU A 16 -5.69 5.29 14.98
CA LEU A 16 -5.47 4.49 13.79
C LEU A 16 -5.05 3.06 14.14
N ASN A 17 -4.11 2.89 15.09
CA ASN A 17 -3.69 1.58 15.54
C ASN A 17 -4.84 0.76 16.14
N LEU A 18 -5.69 1.39 16.96
CA LEU A 18 -6.88 0.73 17.51
C LEU A 18 -7.88 0.37 16.41
N PHE A 19 -8.03 1.23 15.40
CA PHE A 19 -8.90 0.98 14.26
C PHE A 19 -8.42 -0.22 13.44
N THR A 20 -7.11 -0.35 13.19
CA THR A 20 -6.51 -1.49 12.46
C THR A 20 -6.87 -2.83 13.09
N THR A 21 -6.92 -2.93 14.43
CA THR A 21 -7.25 -4.20 15.11
C THR A 21 -8.67 -4.71 14.88
N LYS A 22 -9.58 -3.84 14.41
CA LYS A 22 -10.97 -4.21 14.08
C LYS A 22 -11.28 -4.01 12.59
N PHE A 23 -10.26 -3.79 11.77
CA PHE A 23 -10.46 -3.47 10.37
C PHE A 23 -11.12 -4.61 9.60
N ASP A 24 -10.87 -5.87 9.99
CA ASP A 24 -11.55 -7.04 9.41
C ASP A 24 -13.07 -6.98 9.58
N GLN A 25 -13.56 -6.45 10.70
CA GLN A 25 -15.01 -6.26 10.91
C GLN A 25 -15.57 -5.18 9.96
N VAL A 26 -14.76 -4.17 9.63
CA VAL A 26 -15.12 -3.12 8.68
C VAL A 26 -15.18 -3.70 7.28
N LEU A 27 -14.19 -4.51 6.88
CA LEU A 27 -14.21 -5.20 5.59
C LEU A 27 -15.44 -6.10 5.45
N GLY A 28 -15.76 -6.89 6.48
CA GLY A 28 -16.98 -7.73 6.46
C GLY A 28 -18.29 -6.92 6.40
N LEU A 29 -18.31 -5.66 6.87
CA LEU A 29 -19.45 -4.76 6.68
C LEU A 29 -19.52 -4.18 5.26
N VAL A 30 -18.36 -3.90 4.66
CA VAL A 30 -18.25 -3.42 3.29
C VAL A 30 -18.68 -4.51 2.31
N GLU A 31 -18.22 -5.75 2.50
CA GLU A 31 -18.59 -6.92 1.69
C GLU A 31 -20.10 -7.17 1.72
N LYS A 32 -20.74 -7.09 2.89
CA LYS A 32 -22.21 -7.22 3.00
C LYS A 32 -22.99 -6.18 2.22
N ARG A 33 -22.37 -5.04 1.90
CA ARG A 33 -22.98 -3.94 1.15
C ARG A 33 -22.50 -3.87 -0.30
N ALA A 34 -21.60 -4.77 -0.71
CA ALA A 34 -21.06 -4.86 -2.06
C ALA A 34 -22.17 -4.82 -3.14
N ASP A 35 -23.24 -5.60 -2.94
CA ASP A 35 -24.35 -5.69 -3.89
C ASP A 35 -25.17 -4.40 -4.01
N THR A 36 -25.08 -3.51 -3.02
CA THR A 36 -25.91 -2.30 -2.92
C THR A 36 -25.16 -1.01 -3.24
N VAL A 37 -23.83 -1.04 -3.22
CA VAL A 37 -22.99 0.14 -3.31
C VAL A 37 -21.94 -0.06 -4.40
N SER A 38 -21.90 0.85 -5.37
CA SER A 38 -20.94 0.79 -6.47
C SER A 38 -19.53 1.28 -6.08
N HIS A 39 -19.42 2.20 -5.12
CA HIS A 39 -18.15 2.83 -4.73
C HIS A 39 -18.05 3.01 -3.22
N VAL A 40 -16.88 2.73 -2.66
CA VAL A 40 -16.56 2.98 -1.25
C VAL A 40 -15.48 4.05 -1.18
N ILE A 41 -15.76 5.15 -0.50
CA ILE A 41 -14.82 6.25 -0.31
C ILE A 41 -14.23 6.12 1.10
N LEU A 42 -12.91 5.97 1.17
CA LEU A 42 -12.14 5.92 2.41
C LEU A 42 -11.48 7.28 2.63
N ASP A 43 -11.94 8.00 3.64
CA ASP A 43 -11.31 9.24 4.06
C ASP A 43 -10.17 8.94 5.04
N THR A 44 -9.01 9.55 4.80
CA THR A 44 -7.79 9.31 5.57
C THR A 44 -7.54 10.46 6.56
N PRO A 45 -6.76 10.25 7.63
CA PRO A 45 -6.39 11.34 8.52
C PRO A 45 -5.75 12.51 7.77
N GLY A 46 -6.08 13.75 8.14
CA GLY A 46 -5.55 14.95 7.46
C GLY A 46 -4.03 15.14 7.55
N GLN A 47 -3.34 14.37 8.41
CA GLN A 47 -1.89 14.27 8.39
C GLN A 47 -1.49 13.04 7.59
N ILE A 48 -1.03 13.29 6.36
CA ILE A 48 -0.70 12.24 5.41
C ILE A 48 0.38 11.31 5.94
N GLU A 49 1.34 11.81 6.71
CA GLU A 49 2.46 11.02 7.20
C GLU A 49 2.02 9.93 8.19
N ILE A 50 0.98 10.21 8.99
CA ILE A 50 0.46 9.24 9.93
C ILE A 50 -0.18 8.07 9.18
N PHE A 51 -0.78 8.30 8.02
CA PHE A 51 -1.38 7.23 7.22
C PHE A 51 -0.34 6.53 6.35
N THR A 52 0.48 7.26 5.61
CA THR A 52 1.39 6.69 4.62
C THR A 52 2.61 6.03 5.25
N TRP A 53 3.14 6.55 6.36
CA TRP A 53 4.37 6.01 6.99
C TRP A 53 4.10 5.11 8.20
N SER A 54 2.86 5.01 8.68
CA SER A 54 2.55 4.09 9.78
C SER A 54 2.34 2.65 9.28
N ALA A 55 2.71 1.69 10.12
CA ALA A 55 2.40 0.28 9.88
C ALA A 55 0.88 0.06 9.78
N SER A 56 0.11 0.76 10.61
CA SER A 56 -1.35 0.69 10.63
C SER A 56 -1.99 1.13 9.31
N GLY A 57 -1.53 2.23 8.73
CA GLY A 57 -2.06 2.70 7.44
C GLY A 57 -1.67 1.78 6.27
N ALA A 58 -0.46 1.21 6.30
CA ALA A 58 -0.05 0.18 5.34
C ALA A 58 -0.96 -1.05 5.44
N ILE A 59 -1.15 -1.61 6.64
CA ILE A 59 -2.02 -2.77 6.87
C ILE A 59 -3.45 -2.51 6.36
N ILE A 60 -4.01 -1.33 6.67
CA ILE A 60 -5.35 -0.95 6.20
C ILE A 60 -5.38 -0.91 4.66
N THR A 61 -4.41 -0.25 4.04
CA THR A 61 -4.34 -0.12 2.57
C THR A 61 -4.22 -1.48 1.89
N ASP A 62 -3.37 -2.36 2.43
CA ASP A 62 -3.15 -3.70 1.87
C ASP A 62 -4.35 -4.62 2.06
N ALA A 63 -5.06 -4.49 3.19
CA ALA A 63 -6.26 -5.27 3.47
C ALA A 63 -7.40 -4.88 2.52
N VAL A 64 -7.56 -3.58 2.22
CA VAL A 64 -8.54 -3.11 1.23
C VAL A 64 -8.13 -3.54 -0.17
N ALA A 65 -6.87 -3.31 -0.57
CA ALA A 65 -6.36 -3.72 -1.89
C ALA A 65 -6.51 -5.23 -2.12
N SER A 66 -6.24 -6.04 -1.10
CA SER A 66 -6.37 -7.50 -1.20
C SER A 66 -7.81 -7.97 -1.43
N SER A 67 -8.80 -7.17 -1.06
CA SER A 67 -10.22 -7.56 -1.06
C SER A 67 -11.00 -6.89 -2.19
N LEU A 68 -10.63 -5.66 -2.58
CA LEU A 68 -11.37 -4.81 -3.50
C LEU A 68 -10.42 -4.09 -4.47
N PRO A 69 -10.85 -3.83 -5.72
CA PRO A 69 -10.14 -2.93 -6.62
C PRO A 69 -10.00 -1.54 -5.97
N THR A 70 -8.76 -1.17 -5.65
CA THR A 70 -8.47 0.03 -4.85
C THR A 70 -7.64 1.00 -5.67
N VAL A 71 -8.07 2.26 -5.70
CA VAL A 71 -7.39 3.36 -6.38
C VAL A 71 -7.06 4.45 -5.36
N VAL A 72 -5.83 4.94 -5.39
CA VAL A 72 -5.37 6.01 -4.51
C VAL A 72 -5.57 7.36 -5.20
N ALA A 73 -6.46 8.20 -4.65
CA ALA A 73 -6.64 9.57 -5.09
C ALA A 73 -5.75 10.52 -4.27
N TYR A 74 -4.70 11.06 -4.89
CA TYR A 74 -3.80 12.01 -4.25
C TYR A 74 -4.24 13.45 -4.50
N ILE A 75 -4.77 14.08 -3.46
CA ILE A 75 -5.36 15.41 -3.54
C ILE A 75 -4.29 16.49 -3.38
N ILE A 76 -4.16 17.34 -4.41
CA ILE A 76 -3.22 18.45 -4.45
C ILE A 76 -3.98 19.77 -4.30
N ASP A 77 -3.47 20.66 -3.46
CA ASP A 77 -4.01 22.02 -3.31
C ASP A 77 -3.45 22.95 -4.41
N THR A 78 -4.15 23.04 -5.55
CA THR A 78 -3.67 23.75 -6.77
C THR A 78 -3.21 25.19 -6.54
N PRO A 79 -3.94 26.04 -5.77
CA PRO A 79 -3.49 27.40 -5.47
C PRO A 79 -2.16 27.49 -4.71
N ARG A 80 -1.80 26.44 -3.93
CA ARG A 80 -0.55 26.40 -3.16
C ARG A 80 0.63 25.82 -3.95
N THR A 81 0.36 25.11 -5.04
CA THR A 81 1.39 24.48 -5.90
C THR A 81 1.75 25.32 -7.12
N THR A 82 1.40 26.61 -7.13
CA THR A 82 1.77 27.54 -8.21
C THR A 82 3.27 27.81 -8.27
N ALA A 83 4.00 27.59 -7.17
CA ALA A 83 5.46 27.66 -7.16
C ALA A 83 6.08 26.33 -7.66
N PRO A 84 6.97 26.37 -8.68
CA PRO A 84 7.61 25.17 -9.25
C PRO A 84 8.31 24.29 -8.22
N ALA A 85 8.97 24.90 -7.23
CA ALA A 85 9.65 24.16 -6.16
C ALA A 85 8.66 23.36 -5.29
N THR A 86 7.52 23.96 -4.93
CA THR A 86 6.45 23.30 -4.16
C THR A 86 5.78 22.21 -4.98
N PHE A 87 5.56 22.45 -6.27
CA PHE A 87 5.05 21.43 -7.19
C PHE A 87 5.98 20.21 -7.23
N MET A 88 7.29 20.41 -7.42
CA MET A 88 8.26 19.31 -7.42
C MET A 88 8.24 18.52 -6.11
N SER A 89 8.28 19.20 -4.95
CA SER A 89 8.25 18.50 -3.67
C SER A 89 7.00 17.64 -3.53
N ASN A 90 5.83 18.15 -3.92
CA ASN A 90 4.58 17.39 -3.88
C ASN A 90 4.58 16.21 -4.87
N MET A 91 5.18 16.36 -6.04
CA MET A 91 5.29 15.27 -7.02
C MET A 91 6.23 14.16 -6.53
N LEU A 92 7.35 14.51 -5.90
CA LEU A 92 8.23 13.53 -5.27
C LEU A 92 7.57 12.80 -4.11
N TYR A 93 6.76 13.51 -3.32
CA TYR A 93 5.93 12.87 -2.30
C TYR A 93 4.91 11.90 -2.92
N ALA A 94 4.20 12.31 -3.97
CA ALA A 94 3.28 11.44 -4.70
C ALA A 94 3.99 10.18 -5.22
N CYS A 95 5.18 10.34 -5.79
CA CYS A 95 6.03 9.25 -6.25
C CYS A 95 6.40 8.28 -5.13
N SER A 96 6.82 8.79 -3.96
CA SER A 96 7.11 7.93 -2.81
C SER A 96 5.91 7.10 -2.36
N ILE A 97 4.69 7.68 -2.42
CA ILE A 97 3.46 6.99 -2.03
C ILE A 97 3.08 5.94 -3.07
N LEU A 98 3.24 6.24 -4.37
CA LEU A 98 3.01 5.29 -5.43
C LEU A 98 3.89 4.04 -5.26
N TYR A 99 5.20 4.22 -5.08
CA TYR A 99 6.11 3.09 -4.90
C TYR A 99 5.85 2.31 -3.62
N LYS A 100 5.36 2.98 -2.57
CA LYS A 100 5.04 2.32 -1.30
C LYS A 100 3.75 1.50 -1.37
N THR A 101 2.70 2.05 -1.97
CA THR A 101 1.37 1.43 -2.05
C THR A 101 1.26 0.45 -3.21
N LYS A 102 1.99 0.68 -4.30
CA LYS A 102 1.93 -0.06 -5.57
C LYS A 102 0.53 -0.11 -6.19
N LEU A 103 -0.37 0.77 -5.79
CA LEU A 103 -1.74 0.82 -6.29
C LEU A 103 -1.88 1.79 -7.47
N PRO A 104 -2.91 1.63 -8.33
CA PRO A 104 -3.29 2.65 -9.30
C PRO A 104 -3.48 3.99 -8.61
N PHE A 105 -2.92 5.04 -9.20
CA PHE A 105 -2.74 6.31 -8.53
C PHE A 105 -3.16 7.46 -9.43
N ILE A 106 -4.05 8.28 -8.91
CA ILE A 106 -4.65 9.41 -9.62
C ILE A 106 -4.23 10.69 -8.90
N LEU A 107 -3.62 11.61 -9.65
CA LEU A 107 -3.34 12.96 -9.21
C LEU A 107 -4.59 13.81 -9.37
N VAL A 108 -5.10 14.36 -8.26
CA VAL A 108 -6.32 15.16 -8.24
C VAL A 108 -5.99 16.59 -7.83
N PHE A 109 -5.98 17.49 -8.79
CA PHE A 109 -5.79 18.92 -8.57
C PHE A 109 -7.08 19.54 -8.05
N ASN A 110 -7.16 19.77 -6.74
CA ASN A 110 -8.35 20.35 -6.10
C ASN A 110 -8.33 21.89 -6.16
N LYS A 111 -9.50 22.50 -6.01
CA LYS A 111 -9.75 23.95 -6.01
C LYS A 111 -9.47 24.61 -7.35
N THR A 112 -9.87 23.94 -8.44
CA THR A 112 -9.79 24.49 -9.80
C THR A 112 -10.62 25.77 -9.98
N ASP A 113 -11.59 26.02 -9.10
CA ASP A 113 -12.39 27.25 -9.05
C ASP A 113 -11.56 28.49 -8.68
N VAL A 114 -10.49 28.32 -7.90
CA VAL A 114 -9.60 29.43 -7.51
C VAL A 114 -8.45 29.58 -8.50
N GLN A 115 -7.83 28.47 -8.89
CA GLN A 115 -6.69 28.46 -9.79
C GLN A 115 -6.83 27.30 -10.78
N PRO A 116 -6.80 27.54 -12.11
CA PRO A 116 -6.84 26.48 -13.09
C PRO A 116 -5.59 25.60 -13.01
N HIS A 117 -5.75 24.30 -13.20
CA HIS A 117 -4.68 23.30 -13.10
C HIS A 117 -3.88 23.10 -14.41
N ALA A 118 -4.16 23.90 -15.44
CA ALA A 118 -3.53 23.77 -16.77
C ALA A 118 -2.00 23.91 -16.73
N PHE A 119 -1.47 24.80 -15.88
CA PHE A 119 -0.02 24.97 -15.72
C PHE A 119 0.65 23.69 -15.20
N ALA A 120 -0.03 22.94 -14.34
CA ALA A 120 0.52 21.70 -13.78
C ALA A 120 0.52 20.59 -14.83
N LEU A 121 -0.51 20.51 -15.68
CA LEU A 121 -0.55 19.61 -16.83
C LEU A 121 0.58 19.94 -17.81
N GLU A 122 0.78 21.22 -18.11
CA GLU A 122 1.88 21.68 -18.96
C GLU A 122 3.23 21.27 -18.37
N TRP A 123 3.47 21.45 -17.07
CA TRP A 123 4.73 21.05 -16.43
C TRP A 123 4.97 19.54 -16.37
N MET A 124 3.91 18.73 -16.37
CA MET A 124 4.03 17.26 -16.42
C MET A 124 4.28 16.75 -17.84
N GLN A 125 3.76 17.44 -18.87
CA GLN A 125 3.92 17.06 -20.27
C GLN A 125 5.16 17.67 -20.92
N ASP A 126 5.49 18.89 -20.54
CA ASP A 126 6.62 19.67 -21.04
C ASP A 126 7.56 20.04 -19.88
N PHE A 127 8.60 19.21 -19.76
CA PHE A 127 9.63 19.42 -18.76
C PHE A 127 10.51 20.64 -19.07
N GLU A 128 10.66 21.07 -20.33
CA GLU A 128 11.41 22.28 -20.68
C GLU A 128 10.67 23.52 -20.20
N ALA A 129 9.34 23.54 -20.33
CA ALA A 129 8.49 24.58 -19.74
C ALA A 129 8.63 24.63 -18.21
N PHE A 130 8.70 23.46 -17.55
CA PHE A 130 8.94 23.39 -16.11
C PHE A 130 10.34 23.89 -15.71
N GLN A 131 11.38 23.53 -16.45
CA GLN A 131 12.75 24.03 -16.24
C GLN A 131 12.83 25.55 -16.41
N ALA A 132 12.19 26.09 -17.45
CA ALA A 132 12.13 27.52 -17.69
C ALA A 132 11.41 28.25 -16.53
N ALA A 133 10.29 27.69 -16.07
CA ALA A 133 9.55 28.22 -14.92
C ALA A 133 10.40 28.21 -13.64
N LEU A 134 11.14 27.13 -13.38
CA LEU A 134 12.05 27.02 -12.25
C LEU A 134 13.21 28.03 -12.35
N ALA A 135 13.86 28.12 -13.50
CA ALA A 135 14.96 29.06 -13.74
C ALA A 135 14.52 30.54 -13.63
N SER A 136 13.25 30.83 -13.89
CA SER A 136 12.65 32.16 -13.74
C SER A 136 12.27 32.51 -12.30
N HIS A 137 12.10 31.51 -11.42
CA HIS A 137 11.67 31.71 -10.05
C HIS A 137 12.83 32.20 -9.17
N SER A 138 12.62 33.35 -8.52
CA SER A 138 13.64 34.11 -7.79
C SER A 138 14.18 33.44 -6.50
N GLY A 139 13.78 32.19 -6.23
CA GLY A 139 14.27 31.37 -5.11
C GLY A 139 15.34 30.35 -5.47
N THR A 140 15.67 30.20 -6.77
CA THR A 140 16.75 29.32 -7.28
C THR A 140 17.94 30.12 -7.81
N ARG A 141 18.05 31.38 -7.39
CA ARG A 141 19.23 32.21 -7.59
C ARG A 141 19.74 32.63 -6.24
N ASP A 142 20.99 32.30 -5.95
CA ASP A 142 21.65 32.74 -4.73
C ASP A 142 21.81 34.27 -4.76
N ALA A 143 22.22 34.91 -3.66
CA ALA A 143 22.40 36.38 -3.60
C ALA A 143 23.37 36.94 -4.68
N GLU A 144 24.14 36.05 -5.30
CA GLU A 144 25.10 36.31 -6.38
C GLU A 144 24.56 36.01 -7.80
N GLY A 145 23.32 35.53 -7.95
CA GLY A 145 22.67 35.30 -9.25
C GLY A 145 22.96 33.94 -9.90
N GLU A 146 23.72 33.06 -9.24
CA GLU A 146 24.04 31.71 -9.71
C GLU A 146 22.85 30.74 -9.55
N PRO A 147 22.65 29.79 -10.49
CA PRO A 147 21.61 28.79 -10.36
C PRO A 147 21.89 27.88 -9.14
N THR A 148 20.97 27.90 -8.18
CA THR A 148 21.07 27.10 -6.95
C THR A 148 21.22 25.61 -7.28
N TYR A 149 21.91 24.85 -6.42
CA TYR A 149 22.09 23.38 -6.52
C TYR A 149 20.78 22.61 -6.85
N MET A 150 19.63 23.13 -6.42
CA MET A 150 18.30 22.65 -6.79
C MET A 150 18.12 22.50 -8.31
N ASN A 151 18.58 23.44 -9.14
CA ASN A 151 18.45 23.38 -10.60
C ASN A 151 19.28 22.23 -11.21
N SER A 152 20.46 21.95 -10.66
CA SER A 152 21.30 20.83 -11.10
C SER A 152 20.67 19.48 -10.73
N LEU A 153 20.17 19.35 -9.49
CA LEU A 153 19.46 18.16 -9.04
C LEU A 153 18.20 17.90 -9.91
N MET A 154 17.46 18.96 -10.24
CA MET A 154 16.27 18.88 -11.09
C MET A 154 16.58 18.37 -12.49
N ASN A 155 17.69 18.85 -13.09
CA ASN A 155 18.12 18.33 -14.38
C ASN A 155 18.44 16.84 -14.32
N SER A 156 19.06 16.37 -13.24
CA SER A 156 19.32 14.93 -13.04
C SER A 156 18.06 14.11 -12.78
N MET A 157 17.05 14.69 -12.11
CA MET A 157 15.78 14.01 -11.79
C MET A 157 14.75 14.10 -12.93
N SER A 158 14.99 14.94 -13.94
CA SER A 158 14.10 15.19 -15.07
C SER A 158 13.62 13.93 -15.78
N LEU A 159 14.56 13.05 -16.13
CA LEU A 159 14.28 11.84 -16.90
C LEU A 159 13.41 10.86 -16.11
N VAL A 160 13.67 10.75 -14.79
CA VAL A 160 12.91 9.89 -13.88
C VAL A 160 11.50 10.43 -13.69
N LEU A 161 11.36 11.75 -13.58
CA LEU A 161 10.05 12.39 -13.44
C LEU A 161 9.23 12.31 -14.74
N ASP A 162 9.85 12.43 -15.92
CA ASP A 162 9.18 12.29 -17.21
C ASP A 162 8.62 10.87 -17.42
N GLU A 163 9.40 9.83 -17.11
CA GLU A 163 8.91 8.45 -17.15
C GLU A 163 7.76 8.24 -16.16
N PHE A 164 7.87 8.82 -14.96
CA PHE A 164 6.84 8.76 -13.94
C PHE A 164 5.53 9.44 -14.36
N TYR A 165 5.59 10.64 -14.95
CA TYR A 165 4.40 11.40 -15.35
C TYR A 165 3.63 10.77 -16.51
N LYS A 166 4.30 10.04 -17.42
CA LYS A 166 3.64 9.33 -18.53
C LYS A 166 2.64 8.27 -18.07
N HIS A 167 2.83 7.72 -16.88
CA HIS A 167 1.98 6.67 -16.32
C HIS A 167 0.91 7.20 -15.38
N LEU A 168 0.89 8.50 -15.09
CA LEU A 168 -0.02 9.09 -14.11
C LEU A 168 -1.21 9.76 -14.78
N LYS A 169 -2.39 9.45 -14.24
CA LYS A 169 -3.61 10.17 -14.59
C LYS A 169 -3.73 11.39 -13.71
N ALA A 170 -3.86 12.55 -14.34
CA ALA A 170 -4.08 13.81 -13.67
C ALA A 170 -5.46 14.35 -14.04
N VAL A 171 -6.24 14.71 -13.03
CA VAL A 171 -7.56 15.32 -13.19
C VAL A 171 -7.68 16.55 -12.32
N GLY A 172 -8.38 17.57 -12.80
CA GLY A 172 -8.70 18.77 -12.03
C GLY A 172 -10.13 18.73 -11.52
N VAL A 173 -10.33 18.96 -10.23
CA VAL A 173 -11.65 18.99 -9.62
C VAL A 173 -11.85 20.23 -8.76
N SER A 174 -13.08 20.71 -8.67
CA SER A 174 -13.49 21.64 -7.63
C SER A 174 -14.50 20.97 -6.72
N SER A 175 -14.10 20.72 -5.47
CA SER A 175 -15.03 20.18 -4.46
C SER A 175 -16.19 21.13 -4.12
N MET A 176 -16.08 22.43 -4.46
CA MET A 176 -17.12 23.43 -4.19
C MET A 176 -18.16 23.51 -5.30
N THR A 177 -17.72 23.51 -6.56
CA THR A 177 -18.62 23.66 -7.71
C THR A 177 -19.06 22.31 -8.29
N GLY A 178 -18.35 21.23 -7.96
CA GLY A 178 -18.56 19.90 -8.53
C GLY A 178 -17.96 19.73 -9.93
N ASP A 179 -17.19 20.71 -10.40
CA ASP A 179 -16.51 20.66 -11.69
C ASP A 179 -15.42 19.58 -11.71
N GLY A 180 -15.28 18.88 -12.84
CA GLY A 180 -14.30 17.80 -13.03
C GLY A 180 -14.60 16.46 -12.34
N ILE A 181 -15.69 16.34 -11.56
CA ILE A 181 -16.01 15.08 -10.86
C ILE A 181 -16.29 13.93 -11.83
N LYS A 182 -16.88 14.20 -13.00
CA LYS A 182 -17.13 13.15 -14.01
C LYS A 182 -15.81 12.58 -14.54
N GLU A 183 -14.89 13.46 -14.92
CA GLU A 183 -13.55 13.08 -15.39
C GLU A 183 -12.79 12.28 -14.33
N PHE A 184 -12.96 12.62 -13.04
CA PHE A 184 -12.41 11.83 -11.94
C PHE A 184 -13.00 10.41 -11.90
N PHE A 185 -14.32 10.23 -12.04
CA PHE A 185 -14.92 8.89 -12.05
C PHE A 185 -14.51 8.08 -13.29
N ASP A 186 -14.41 8.72 -14.47
CA ASP A 186 -13.93 8.07 -15.68
C ASP A 186 -12.46 7.60 -15.51
N ALA A 187 -11.63 8.41 -14.85
CA ALA A 187 -10.27 8.04 -14.52
C ALA A 187 -10.20 6.88 -13.50
N VAL A 188 -11.10 6.85 -12.52
CA VAL A 188 -11.22 5.75 -11.54
C VAL A 188 -11.62 4.45 -12.22
N GLU A 189 -12.58 4.47 -13.14
CA GLU A 189 -13.00 3.29 -13.91
C GLU A 189 -11.84 2.76 -14.76
N THR A 190 -11.14 3.64 -15.48
CA THR A 190 -9.96 3.24 -16.26
C THR A 190 -8.85 2.67 -15.38
N SER A 191 -8.63 3.23 -14.18
CA SER A 191 -7.62 2.72 -13.24
C SER A 191 -8.04 1.44 -12.53
N ARG A 192 -9.34 1.14 -12.45
CA ARG A 192 -9.85 -0.16 -12.04
C ARG A 192 -9.49 -1.22 -13.08
N ASP A 193 -9.64 -0.93 -14.37
CA ASP A 193 -9.26 -1.88 -15.42
C ASP A 193 -7.74 -2.17 -15.38
N GLU A 194 -6.92 -1.15 -15.12
CA GLU A 194 -5.48 -1.31 -14.89
C GLU A 194 -5.17 -2.16 -13.65
N TYR A 195 -5.94 -1.98 -12.58
CA TYR A 195 -5.84 -2.80 -11.37
C TYR A 195 -6.08 -4.29 -11.68
N GLU A 196 -7.18 -4.58 -12.37
CA GLU A 196 -7.60 -5.95 -12.65
C GLU A 196 -6.63 -6.65 -13.62
N SER A 197 -6.12 -5.91 -14.61
CA SER A 197 -5.24 -6.44 -15.65
C SER A 197 -3.78 -6.61 -15.23
N SER A 198 -3.25 -5.69 -14.42
CA SER A 198 -1.81 -5.61 -14.14
C SER A 198 -1.47 -5.92 -12.69
N TYR A 199 -2.26 -5.44 -11.73
CA TYR A 199 -1.95 -5.56 -10.32
C TYR A 199 -2.40 -6.89 -9.71
N LEU A 200 -3.61 -7.38 -10.02
CA LEU A 200 -4.09 -8.68 -9.52
C LEU A 200 -3.14 -9.84 -9.85
N PRO A 201 -2.63 -9.98 -11.09
CA PRO A 201 -1.69 -11.05 -11.42
C PRO A 201 -0.35 -10.92 -10.70
N GLU A 202 0.13 -9.70 -10.44
CA GLU A 202 1.35 -9.48 -9.67
C GLU A 202 1.15 -9.90 -8.21
N LEU A 203 0.01 -9.54 -7.62
CA LEU A 203 -0.32 -9.89 -6.24
C LEU A 203 -0.48 -11.41 -6.07
N GLU A 204 -1.11 -12.09 -7.02
CA GLU A 204 -1.20 -13.56 -7.05
C GLU A 204 0.17 -14.24 -7.19
N ARG A 205 1.06 -13.71 -8.04
CA ARG A 205 2.43 -14.22 -8.17
C ARG A 205 3.23 -14.06 -6.88
N VAL A 206 3.12 -12.91 -6.22
CA VAL A 206 3.79 -12.65 -4.94
C VAL A 206 3.25 -13.60 -3.86
N ARG A 207 1.92 -13.81 -3.81
CA ARG A 207 1.31 -14.79 -2.89
C ARG A 207 1.78 -16.21 -3.16
N ALA A 208 1.77 -16.65 -4.42
CA ALA A 208 2.21 -18.00 -4.80
C ALA A 208 3.71 -18.22 -4.53
N ALA A 209 4.55 -17.21 -4.76
CA ALA A 209 5.97 -17.27 -4.42
C ALA A 209 6.19 -17.43 -2.91
N ARG A 210 5.43 -16.69 -2.09
CA ARG A 210 5.48 -16.79 -0.62
C ARG A 210 4.98 -18.13 -0.10
N GLU A 211 3.91 -18.66 -0.69
CA GLU A 211 3.40 -19.98 -0.31
C GLU A 211 4.41 -21.07 -0.66
N LYS A 212 5.06 -20.96 -1.82
CA LYS A 212 6.12 -21.88 -2.22
C LYS A 212 7.32 -21.82 -1.26
N THR A 213 7.80 -20.64 -0.88
CA THR A 213 8.92 -20.53 0.07
C THR A 213 8.56 -21.06 1.45
N LEU A 214 7.32 -20.84 1.91
CA LEU A 214 6.83 -21.43 3.17
C LEU A 214 6.73 -22.95 3.10
N GLN A 215 6.26 -23.51 1.97
CA GLN A 215 6.20 -24.96 1.77
C GLN A 215 7.61 -25.57 1.70
N ASP A 216 8.53 -24.93 0.99
CA ASP A 216 9.94 -25.35 0.90
C ASP A 216 10.59 -25.32 2.31
N ALA A 217 10.37 -24.26 3.09
CA ALA A 217 10.87 -24.17 4.46
C ALA A 217 10.27 -25.23 5.40
N LYS A 218 8.96 -25.52 5.27
CA LYS A 218 8.29 -26.60 6.01
C LYS A 218 8.85 -27.97 5.61
N ALA A 219 9.07 -28.22 4.33
CA ALA A 219 9.63 -29.45 3.82
C ALA A 219 11.08 -29.66 4.31
N ASP A 220 11.89 -28.60 4.32
CA ASP A 220 13.25 -28.63 4.85
C ASP A 220 13.29 -28.91 6.36
N SER A 221 12.37 -28.29 7.12
CA SER A 221 12.22 -28.55 8.55
C SER A 221 11.79 -30.00 8.82
N MET A 222 10.80 -30.50 8.10
CA MET A 222 10.32 -31.89 8.19
C MET A 222 11.42 -32.90 7.83
N ASN A 223 12.20 -32.62 6.77
CA ASN A 223 13.31 -33.48 6.36
C ASN A 223 14.44 -33.50 7.41
N ARG A 224 14.73 -32.37 8.07
CA ARG A 224 15.67 -32.33 9.20
C ARG A 224 15.16 -33.15 10.38
N LEU A 225 13.90 -32.99 10.75
CA LEU A 225 13.29 -33.71 11.87
C LEU A 225 13.24 -35.23 11.62
N MET A 226 12.88 -35.66 10.41
CA MET A 226 12.90 -37.08 10.01
C MET A 226 14.33 -37.67 10.05
N LYS A 227 15.33 -36.87 9.68
CA LYS A 227 16.74 -37.30 9.73
C LYS A 227 17.22 -37.44 11.17
N ASP A 228 16.86 -36.51 12.05
CA ASP A 228 17.23 -36.55 13.46
C ASP A 228 16.50 -37.72 14.17
N LEU A 229 15.22 -37.94 13.90
CA LEU A 229 14.45 -39.08 14.42
C LEU A 229 15.03 -40.43 13.96
N ALA A 230 15.48 -40.53 12.70
CA ALA A 230 16.13 -41.73 12.18
C ALA A 230 17.50 -41.97 12.83
N VAL A 231 18.25 -40.91 13.17
CA VAL A 231 19.53 -41.00 13.88
C VAL A 231 19.31 -41.41 15.33
N ASP A 232 18.31 -40.85 16.02
CA ASP A 232 17.95 -41.22 17.40
C ASP A 232 17.47 -42.68 17.47
N ARG A 233 16.64 -43.11 16.51
CA ARG A 233 16.15 -44.49 16.41
C ARG A 233 17.28 -45.50 16.11
N ALA A 234 18.34 -45.07 15.44
CA ALA A 234 19.53 -45.88 15.19
C ALA A 234 20.50 -45.93 16.38
N GLN A 235 20.55 -44.88 17.21
CA GLN A 235 21.41 -44.82 18.40
C GLN A 235 20.78 -45.47 19.64
N ASN A 236 19.44 -45.49 19.76
CA ASN A 236 18.71 -46.08 20.89
C ASN A 236 17.59 -47.04 20.44
N PRO A 237 17.90 -48.31 20.11
CA PRO A 237 16.90 -49.29 19.69
C PRO A 237 15.90 -49.67 20.81
N ASP A 238 16.29 -49.54 22.08
CA ASP A 238 15.43 -49.89 23.23
C ASP A 238 14.41 -48.79 23.61
N ALA A 239 14.67 -47.53 23.22
CA ALA A 239 13.72 -46.42 23.46
C ALA A 239 12.48 -46.53 22.54
N ALA A 240 12.66 -47.07 21.33
CA ALA A 240 11.58 -47.25 20.36
C ALA A 240 10.56 -48.35 20.75
N LEU A 241 10.88 -49.21 21.71
CA LEU A 241 9.98 -50.24 22.26
C LEU A 241 9.12 -49.72 23.43
N LEU A 242 9.58 -48.66 24.10
CA LEU A 242 8.85 -47.98 25.18
C LEU A 242 7.94 -46.86 24.66
N ASP A 243 8.14 -46.43 23.41
CA ASP A 243 7.31 -45.44 22.74
C ASP A 243 6.01 -46.10 22.20
N GLN A 244 5.24 -46.71 23.11
CA GLN A 244 3.84 -47.02 22.85
C GLN A 244 3.08 -45.69 22.88
N TRP A 245 2.99 -45.04 21.74
CA TRP A 245 1.98 -44.02 21.52
C TRP A 245 0.63 -44.72 21.62
N GLU A 246 -0.03 -44.61 22.77
CA GLU A 246 -1.47 -44.83 22.83
C GLU A 246 -2.07 -43.78 21.90
N ALA A 247 -2.59 -44.23 20.76
CA ALA A 247 -3.46 -43.42 19.94
C ALA A 247 -4.75 -43.20 20.74
N GLU A 248 -4.73 -42.27 21.69
CA GLU A 248 -5.96 -41.58 22.03
C GLU A 248 -6.40 -40.88 20.74
N GLU A 249 -7.56 -41.28 20.24
CA GLU A 249 -8.31 -40.56 19.22
C GLU A 249 -8.68 -39.20 19.80
N ASP A 250 -7.71 -38.29 19.91
CA ASP A 250 -7.95 -36.89 20.19
C ASP A 250 -8.53 -36.27 18.93
N GLU A 251 -9.85 -36.14 18.95
CA GLU A 251 -10.63 -35.32 18.04
C GLU A 251 -9.96 -33.94 17.90
N ASP A 252 -9.52 -33.64 16.67
CA ASP A 252 -9.37 -32.31 16.08
C ASP A 252 -8.90 -31.19 17.03
N GLN A 253 -7.63 -31.22 17.44
CA GLN A 253 -6.92 -30.01 17.89
C GLN A 253 -5.96 -29.52 16.80
N GLU A 254 -6.53 -28.87 15.77
CA GLU A 254 -5.78 -27.91 14.97
C GLU A 254 -5.41 -26.70 15.85
N GLY A 255 -4.25 -26.75 16.50
CA GLY A 255 -3.85 -25.64 17.37
C GLY A 255 -2.44 -25.66 17.97
N GLU A 256 -1.54 -26.55 17.56
CA GLU A 256 -0.14 -26.43 18.01
C GLU A 256 0.62 -25.43 17.13
N ASP A 257 0.68 -24.19 17.64
CA ASP A 257 1.67 -23.18 17.24
C ASP A 257 3.08 -23.74 17.47
N ILE A 258 3.61 -24.46 16.47
CA ILE A 258 5.05 -24.65 16.34
C ILE A 258 5.61 -23.28 15.97
N ASP A 259 6.10 -22.56 16.98
CA ASP A 259 6.95 -21.37 16.81
C ASP A 259 8.23 -21.78 16.07
N ILE A 260 8.15 -21.84 14.75
CA ILE A 260 9.31 -21.90 13.87
C ILE A 260 10.03 -20.57 14.03
N VAL A 261 11.01 -20.55 14.93
CA VAL A 261 11.94 -19.42 15.08
C VAL A 261 12.74 -19.31 13.79
N ASP A 262 12.26 -18.45 12.88
CA ASP A 262 12.98 -18.01 11.70
C ASP A 262 14.23 -17.25 12.16
N ARG A 263 15.40 -17.91 12.09
CA ARG A 263 16.73 -17.33 12.37
C ARG A 263 17.44 -16.85 11.09
N SER A 264 16.70 -16.51 10.04
CA SER A 264 17.30 -15.76 8.94
C SER A 264 17.40 -14.27 9.31
N ASP A 265 18.61 -13.82 9.61
CA ASP A 265 19.00 -12.45 10.00
C ASP A 265 18.88 -11.43 8.83
N ASP A 266 17.82 -11.49 8.02
CA ASP A 266 17.51 -10.44 7.03
C ASP A 266 16.26 -9.67 7.43
N GLN A 267 16.49 -8.63 8.24
CA GLN A 267 15.47 -7.71 8.73
C GLN A 267 14.94 -6.82 7.58
N TRP A 268 14.00 -7.32 6.79
CA TRP A 268 13.24 -6.51 5.82
C TRP A 268 12.15 -5.68 6.52
N PRO A 269 11.94 -4.41 6.15
CA PRO A 269 11.05 -3.50 6.85
C PRO A 269 9.60 -3.80 6.49
N GLY A 270 8.94 -4.62 7.30
CA GLY A 270 7.52 -4.93 7.14
C GLY A 270 7.17 -6.29 7.71
N GLN A 271 7.15 -6.40 9.03
CA GLN A 271 6.45 -7.49 9.71
C GLN A 271 4.96 -7.40 9.36
N TYR A 272 4.58 -8.03 8.25
CA TYR A 272 3.19 -8.33 7.96
C TYR A 272 2.72 -9.39 8.96
N ILE A 273 1.85 -8.98 9.87
CA ILE A 273 1.01 -9.91 10.62
C ILE A 273 0.09 -10.58 9.59
N ASP A 274 0.25 -11.88 9.43
CA ASP A 274 -0.55 -12.70 8.52
C ASP A 274 -1.97 -12.86 9.09
N VAL A 275 -2.82 -11.86 8.86
CA VAL A 275 -4.24 -11.85 9.26
C VAL A 275 -5.07 -12.93 8.57
N THR A 276 -4.54 -13.62 7.56
CA THR A 276 -5.27 -14.71 6.88
C THR A 276 -5.18 -16.06 7.60
N ARG A 277 -4.31 -16.20 8.61
CA ARG A 277 -4.27 -17.40 9.48
C ARG A 277 -5.47 -17.48 10.43
N ALA A 278 -6.15 -16.37 10.71
CA ALA A 278 -7.36 -16.36 11.51
C ALA A 278 -8.60 -16.53 10.61
N ARG A 279 -8.99 -17.80 10.39
CA ARG A 279 -10.19 -18.28 9.67
C ARG A 279 -10.06 -18.44 8.15
N ARG A 280 -9.59 -19.62 7.74
CA ARG A 280 -10.28 -20.36 6.68
C ARG A 280 -11.32 -21.27 7.34
N HIS A 281 -12.51 -20.74 7.60
CA HIS A 281 -13.68 -21.61 7.68
C HIS A 281 -14.22 -21.70 6.25
N GLY A 282 -14.15 -22.89 5.66
CA GLY A 282 -14.57 -23.14 4.29
C GLY A 282 -16.02 -22.73 4.05
N ALA A 283 -16.22 -21.86 3.06
CA ALA A 283 -17.36 -21.85 2.16
C ALA A 283 -17.02 -20.89 1.01
N GLU A 284 -17.06 -21.44 -0.20
CA GLU A 284 -17.09 -20.72 -1.47
C GLU A 284 -18.23 -19.71 -1.47
N ASP A 285 -17.94 -18.43 -1.70
CA ASP A 285 -18.78 -17.44 -2.42
C ASP A 285 -18.26 -16.02 -2.14
N ILE A 286 -17.20 -15.63 -2.85
CA ILE A 286 -16.91 -14.19 -3.05
C ILE A 286 -17.73 -13.76 -4.26
N ASN A 287 -18.93 -13.24 -3.98
CA ASN A 287 -19.89 -12.82 -5.01
C ASN A 287 -19.63 -11.37 -5.42
N TRP A 288 -18.59 -11.14 -6.23
CA TRP A 288 -18.49 -9.95 -7.07
C TRP A 288 -18.58 -10.39 -8.52
N PRO A 289 -19.48 -9.81 -9.34
CA PRO A 289 -19.62 -10.20 -10.73
C PRO A 289 -18.33 -9.80 -11.47
N ARG A 290 -17.49 -10.81 -11.76
CA ARG A 290 -16.46 -10.69 -12.78
C ARG A 290 -17.17 -10.54 -14.12
N PRO A 291 -16.83 -9.54 -14.95
CA PRO A 291 -17.41 -9.46 -16.28
C PRO A 291 -17.12 -10.75 -17.04
N GLY A 292 -18.15 -11.33 -17.65
CA GLY A 292 -17.98 -12.32 -18.71
C GLY A 292 -17.41 -11.68 -19.97
#